data_AF-A0A382JFP9-F1
#
_entry.id   AF-A0A382JFP9-F1
#
_cell.length_a   1.000
_cell.length_b   1.000
_cell.length_c   1.000
_cell.angle_alpha   90.00
_cell.angle_beta   90.00
_cell.angle_gamma   90.00
#
_symmetry.space_group_name_H-M   'P 1'
#
loop_
_entity.id
_entity.type
_entity.pdbx_description
1 polymer ?
#
loop_
_entity_poly.entity_id
_entity_poly.type
_entity_poly.pdbx_seq_one_letter_code
_entity_poly.pdbx_strand_id
1 'polypeptide(L)'
;MFFKFGLAAGTYFKNLKKNKQTAIIAKDTRLSGYTLEPALVSGLASAGMHVYTLGPLPTNGLAMLTKKMKANMGIMITASHNPYFDNGLKLFGPDGLKLSD
;
A
#
# COMPACT_ATOMS: atom_id res chain seq x y z
N MET A 1 3.01 15.19 1.01
CA MET A 1 2.61 14.40 2.21
C MET A 1 2.78 12.90 1.99
N PHE A 2 2.16 12.32 0.95
CA PHE A 2 2.20 10.88 0.66
C PHE A 2 3.59 10.29 0.38
N PHE A 3 4.52 11.06 -0.21
CA PHE A 3 5.93 10.65 -0.32
C PHE A 3 6.55 10.35 1.06
N LYS A 4 6.43 11.29 2.01
CA LYS A 4 6.99 11.13 3.36
C LYS A 4 6.33 9.95 4.08
N PHE A 5 5.03 9.76 3.89
CA PHE A 5 4.31 8.60 4.41
C PHE A 5 4.85 7.29 3.82
N GLY A 6 5.00 7.19 2.50
CA GLY A 6 5.56 6.00 1.83
C GLY A 6 6.98 5.69 2.30
N LEU A 7 7.81 6.72 2.48
CA LEU A 7 9.17 6.57 3.03
C LEU A 7 9.15 6.02 4.45
N ALA A 8 8.30 6.56 5.32
CA ALA A 8 8.15 6.11 6.70
C ALA A 8 7.62 4.67 6.78
N ALA A 9 6.55 4.36 6.03
CA ALA A 9 5.97 3.03 5.99
C ALA A 9 6.96 1.99 5.45
N GLY A 10 7.65 2.29 4.36
CA GLY A 10 8.68 1.40 3.80
C GLY A 10 9.82 1.16 4.77
N THR A 11 10.23 2.18 5.53
CA THR A 11 11.27 2.06 6.56
C THR A 11 10.80 1.22 7.75
N TYR A 12 9.55 1.40 8.18
CA TYR A 12 8.96 0.65 9.30
C TYR A 12 8.76 -0.83 8.97
N PHE A 13 8.24 -1.15 7.78
CA PHE A 13 7.94 -2.53 7.37
C PHE A 13 9.14 -3.29 6.80
N LYS A 14 10.33 -2.68 6.79
CA LYS A 14 11.57 -3.38 6.44
C LYS A 14 11.81 -4.54 7.39
N ASN A 15 12.15 -5.69 6.81
CA ASN A 15 12.52 -6.87 7.56
C ASN A 15 13.91 -7.33 7.11
N LEU A 16 14.91 -7.15 7.98
CA LEU A 16 16.31 -7.49 7.69
C LEU A 16 16.54 -8.99 7.40
N LYS A 17 15.58 -9.86 7.78
CA LYS A 17 15.62 -11.30 7.46
C LYS A 17 15.13 -11.62 6.05
N LYS A 18 14.55 -10.65 5.32
CA LYS A 18 14.10 -10.83 3.93
C LYS A 18 15.14 -10.30 2.95
N ASN A 19 15.44 -11.10 1.93
CA ASN A 19 16.33 -10.70 0.83
C ASN A 19 15.71 -9.61 -0.07
N LYS A 20 14.38 -9.57 -0.18
CA LYS A 20 13.65 -8.58 -0.97
C LYS A 20 12.55 -7.95 -0.13
N GLN A 21 12.57 -6.62 -0.04
CA GLN A 21 11.52 -5.85 0.62
C GLN A 21 10.44 -5.54 -0.42
N THR A 22 9.22 -6.02 -0.20
CA THR A 22 8.14 -5.91 -1.19
C THR A 22 6.95 -5.17 -0.58
N ALA A 23 6.47 -4.14 -1.27
CA ALA A 23 5.18 -3.51 -0.98
C ALA A 23 4.23 -3.75 -2.15
N ILE A 24 2.95 -3.94 -1.87
CA ILE A 24 1.92 -3.98 -2.91
C ILE A 24 0.92 -2.84 -2.68
N ILE A 25 0.52 -2.18 -3.76
CA ILE A 25 -0.43 -1.08 -3.74
C ILE A 25 -1.59 -1.45 -4.66
N ALA A 26 -2.81 -1.25 -4.17
CA ALA A 26 -4.01 -1.25 -4.99
C ALA A 26 -4.85 -0.01 -4.68
N LYS A 27 -5.84 0.25 -5.53
CA LYS A 27 -6.76 1.38 -5.39
C LYS A 27 -8.18 0.95 -5.73
N ASP A 28 -9.14 1.76 -5.32
CA ASP A 28 -10.50 1.69 -5.88
C ASP A 28 -10.57 2.52 -7.17
N THR A 29 -11.77 2.86 -7.63
CA THR A 29 -12.02 3.57 -8.88
C THR A 29 -11.92 5.09 -8.78
N ARG A 30 -11.53 5.66 -7.63
CA ARG A 30 -11.43 7.12 -7.44
C ARG A 30 -10.30 7.70 -8.30
N LEU A 31 -10.60 8.78 -9.02
CA LEU A 31 -9.63 9.46 -9.87
C LEU A 31 -8.41 9.97 -9.10
N SER A 32 -8.62 10.46 -7.87
CA SER A 32 -7.55 10.92 -6.99
C SER A 32 -6.51 9.83 -6.70
N GLY A 33 -6.88 8.54 -6.78
CA GLY A 33 -5.96 7.42 -6.60
C GLY A 33 -4.81 7.40 -7.61
N TYR A 34 -5.02 7.88 -8.84
CA TYR A 34 -3.98 7.96 -9.86
C TYR A 34 -2.95 9.06 -9.59
N THR A 35 -3.30 10.06 -8.78
CA THR A 35 -2.36 11.09 -8.33
C THR A 35 -1.64 10.67 -7.05
N LEU A 36 -2.34 9.95 -6.15
CA LEU A 36 -1.79 9.50 -4.87
C LEU A 36 -0.80 8.33 -5.01
N GLU A 37 -1.07 7.39 -5.91
CA GLU A 37 -0.27 6.18 -6.11
C GLU A 37 1.20 6.49 -6.46
N PRO A 38 1.53 7.36 -7.44
CA PRO A 38 2.93 7.69 -7.75
C PRO A 38 3.69 8.33 -6.56
N ALA A 39 3.01 9.14 -5.74
CA ALA A 39 3.61 9.73 -4.55
C ALA A 39 3.92 8.67 -3.48
N LEU A 40 3.08 7.65 -3.31
CA LEU A 40 3.36 6.51 -2.43
C LEU A 40 4.48 5.63 -2.98
N VAL A 41 4.44 5.33 -4.28
CA VAL A 41 5.46 4.53 -4.97
C VAL A 41 6.84 5.17 -4.81
N SER A 42 6.96 6.47 -5.06
CA SER A 42 8.24 7.18 -4.90
C SER A 42 8.76 7.15 -3.46
N GLY A 43 7.90 7.30 -2.46
CA GLY A 43 8.28 7.20 -1.05
C GLY A 43 8.76 5.80 -0.67
N LEU A 44 8.01 4.76 -1.04
CA LEU A 44 8.36 3.36 -0.77
C LEU A 44 9.62 2.93 -1.51
N ALA A 45 9.78 3.34 -2.78
CA ALA A 45 10.98 3.07 -3.56
C ALA A 45 12.21 3.75 -2.96
N SER A 46 12.07 5.00 -2.48
CA SER A 46 13.14 5.69 -1.75
C SER A 46 13.52 5.00 -0.43
N ALA A 47 12.56 4.31 0.19
CA ALA A 47 12.83 3.44 1.33
C ALA A 47 13.51 2.12 0.94
N GLY A 48 13.74 1.83 -0.35
CA GLY A 48 14.33 0.56 -0.81
C GLY A 48 13.32 -0.59 -0.93
N MET A 49 12.04 -0.29 -1.06
CA MET A 49 11.00 -1.29 -1.33
C MET A 49 10.86 -1.53 -2.83
N HIS A 50 10.72 -2.78 -3.23
CA HIS A 50 10.18 -3.12 -4.54
C HIS A 50 8.65 -3.03 -4.48
N VAL A 51 8.07 -2.15 -5.29
CA VAL A 51 6.64 -1.85 -5.26
C VAL A 51 5.93 -2.53 -6.43
N TYR A 52 4.81 -3.19 -6.18
CA TYR A 52 3.89 -3.64 -7.22
C TYR A 52 2.60 -2.81 -7.16
N THR A 53 2.21 -2.21 -8.28
CA THR A 53 0.92 -1.50 -8.42
C THR A 53 -0.06 -2.41 -9.15
N LEU A 54 -1.13 -2.81 -8.47
CA LEU A 54 -2.12 -3.76 -8.99
C LEU A 54 -3.30 -3.08 -9.68
N GLY A 55 -3.38 -1.75 -9.63
CA GLY A 55 -4.50 -1.00 -10.17
C GLY A 55 -5.78 -1.18 -9.34
N PRO A 56 -6.96 -1.02 -9.98
CA PRO A 56 -8.25 -1.24 -9.34
C PRO A 56 -8.43 -2.67 -8.83
N LEU A 57 -8.64 -2.84 -7.53
CA LEU A 57 -8.81 -4.16 -6.89
C LEU A 57 -9.71 -4.06 -5.65
N PRO A 58 -10.57 -5.05 -5.36
CA PRO A 58 -11.26 -5.12 -4.07
C PRO A 58 -10.28 -5.18 -2.88
N THR A 59 -10.66 -4.58 -1.75
CA THR A 59 -9.81 -4.51 -0.55
C THR A 59 -9.40 -5.89 -0.02
N ASN A 60 -10.31 -6.87 -0.04
CA ASN A 60 -10.00 -8.25 0.35
C ASN A 60 -9.04 -8.95 -0.63
N GLY A 61 -9.06 -8.58 -1.90
CA GLY A 61 -8.09 -9.03 -2.91
C GLY A 61 -6.67 -8.58 -2.54
N LEU A 62 -6.51 -7.31 -2.15
CA LEU A 62 -5.21 -6.79 -1.67
C LEU A 62 -4.74 -7.52 -0.41
N ALA A 63 -5.62 -7.71 0.57
CA ALA A 63 -5.32 -8.42 1.81
C ALA A 63 -4.79 -9.85 1.53
N MET A 64 -5.51 -10.60 0.69
CA MET A 64 -5.10 -11.94 0.28
C MET A 64 -3.75 -11.94 -0.46
N LEU A 65 -3.56 -11.02 -1.41
CA LEU A 65 -2.33 -10.94 -2.19
C LEU A 65 -1.13 -10.53 -1.34
N THR A 66 -1.33 -9.67 -0.33
CA THR A 66 -0.27 -9.26 0.60
C THR A 66 0.35 -10.50 1.27
N LYS A 67 -0.50 -11.41 1.75
CA LYS A 67 -0.09 -12.69 2.35
C LYS A 67 0.51 -13.64 1.31
N LYS A 68 -0.18 -13.86 0.17
CA LYS A 68 0.26 -14.83 -0.86
C LYS A 68 1.60 -14.46 -1.49
N MET A 69 1.84 -13.18 -1.75
CA MET A 69 3.09 -12.68 -2.32
C MET A 69 4.20 -12.55 -1.28
N LYS A 70 3.93 -12.89 -0.01
CA LYS A 70 4.84 -12.66 1.12
C LYS A 70 5.34 -11.22 1.13
N ALA A 71 4.47 -10.25 0.82
CA ALA A 71 4.81 -8.84 0.87
C ALA A 71 5.12 -8.43 2.32
N ASN A 72 5.87 -7.36 2.49
CA ASN A 72 6.05 -6.73 3.80
C ASN A 72 4.81 -5.94 4.21
N MET A 73 4.11 -5.37 3.24
CA MET A 73 2.89 -4.62 3.47
C MET A 73 2.03 -4.51 2.22
N GLY A 74 0.73 -4.29 2.44
CA GLY A 74 -0.23 -3.86 1.42
C GLY A 74 -0.76 -2.45 1.74
N ILE A 75 -0.93 -1.62 0.73
CA ILE A 75 -1.59 -0.30 0.84
C ILE A 75 -2.78 -0.25 -0.10
N MET A 76 -3.97 -0.02 0.44
CA MET A 76 -5.19 0.24 -0.33
C MET A 76 -5.45 1.74 -0.35
N ILE A 77 -5.48 2.35 -1.53
CA ILE A 77 -5.92 3.73 -1.71
C ILE A 77 -7.44 3.72 -1.89
N THR A 78 -8.18 4.08 -0.85
CA THR A 78 -9.63 4.07 -0.83
C THR A 78 -10.19 4.86 0.34
N ALA A 79 -11.35 5.46 0.16
CA ALA A 79 -12.22 5.89 1.27
C ALA A 79 -13.48 5.02 1.40
N SER A 80 -13.47 3.80 0.83
CA SER A 80 -14.54 2.82 0.95
C SER A 80 -15.89 3.38 0.49
N HIS A 81 -16.83 3.61 1.41
CA HIS A 81 -18.19 4.07 1.16
C HIS A 81 -18.32 5.60 1.13
N ASN A 82 -17.26 6.34 1.45
CA ASN A 82 -17.27 7.79 1.48
C ASN A 82 -17.53 8.41 0.09
N PRO A 83 -17.99 9.67 0.01
CA PRO A 83 -18.15 10.42 -1.24
C PRO A 83 -16.90 10.40 -2.12
N TYR A 84 -17.07 10.48 -3.45
CA TYR A 84 -15.97 10.27 -4.42
C TYR A 84 -14.79 11.26 -4.29
N PHE A 85 -15.03 12.43 -3.71
CA PHE A 85 -14.01 13.46 -3.46
C PHE A 85 -13.12 13.14 -2.24
N ASP A 86 -13.56 12.25 -1.35
CA ASP A 86 -12.73 11.74 -0.25
C ASP A 86 -11.75 10.68 -0.75
N ASN A 87 -10.59 10.57 -0.10
CA ASN A 87 -9.69 9.44 -0.27
C ASN A 87 -8.90 9.16 1.03
N GLY A 88 -8.30 7.98 1.12
CA GLY A 88 -7.58 7.55 2.30
C GLY A 88 -6.70 6.34 2.01
N LEU A 89 -6.01 5.87 3.04
CA LEU A 89 -5.15 4.69 2.97
C LEU A 89 -5.63 3.66 3.99
N LYS A 90 -5.75 2.39 3.58
CA LYS A 90 -5.83 1.25 4.51
C LYS A 90 -4.53 0.46 4.41
N LEU A 91 -3.92 0.18 5.54
CA LEU A 91 -2.64 -0.53 5.63
C LEU A 91 -2.86 -1.97 6.06
N PHE A 92 -2.15 -2.89 5.40
CA PHE A 92 -2.19 -4.31 5.66
C PHE A 92 -0.79 -4.80 6.02
N GLY A 93 -0.70 -5.56 7.11
CA GLY A 93 0.54 -6.19 7.54
C GLY A 93 0.95 -7.39 6.66
N PRO A 94 2.12 -7.99 6.92
CA PRO A 94 2.60 -9.16 6.19
C PRO A 94 1.67 -10.39 6.26
N ASP A 95 0.84 -10.45 7.29
CA ASP A 95 -0.18 -11.48 7.51
C ASP A 95 -1.45 -11.27 6.67
N GLY A 96 -1.56 -10.12 5.99
CA GLY A 96 -2.73 -9.72 5.22
C GLY A 96 -3.86 -9.14 6.07
N LEU A 97 -3.65 -8.91 7.37
CA LEU A 97 -4.63 -8.27 8.23
C LEU A 97 -4.50 -6.76 8.16
N LYS A 98 -5.62 -6.04 8.28
CA LYS A 98 -5.60 -4.58 8.45
C LYS A 98 -4.83 -4.30 9.74
N LEU A 99 -3.91 -3.34 9.72
CA LEU A 99 -3.27 -2.87 10.96
C LEU A 99 -4.36 -2.37 11.92
N SER A 100 -4.25 -2.78 13.18
CA SER A 100 -5.08 -2.23 14.26
C SER A 100 -4.77 -0.75 14.40
N ASP A 101 -5.83 0.03 14.62
CA ASP A 101 -5.71 1.48 14.85
C ASP A 101 -5.03 1.76 16.21
#